data_AF-A0A1N0K5J4-F1
#
_entry.id   AF-A0A1N0K5J4-F1
#
_cell.length_a   1.000
_cell.length_b   1.000
_cell.length_c   1.000
_cell.angle_alpha   90.00
_cell.angle_beta   90.00
_cell.angle_gamma   90.00
#
_symmetry.space_group_name_H-M   'P 1'
#
loop_
_entity.id
_entity.type
_entity.pdbx_description
1 polymer ?
#
loop_
_entity_poly.entity_id
_entity_poly.type
_entity_poly.pdbx_seq_one_letter_code
_entity_poly.pdbx_strand_id
1 'polypeptide(L)'
;MGEPATRADAFLRAATIAFVIGWGLDAIDHLRRGFAAAPLTLTYLAATHAVLIAVAVTMILRHRRHAPEATVIVGSASVLGLGYVHLMPSYWPSVQDSFVSGPRVDVTWFSWVTMLISIAAAVVWAHAGSRALILRD
;
A
#
# COMPACT_ATOMS: atom_id res chain seq x y z
N MET A 1 -9.94 -4.93 27.95
CA MET A 1 -8.87 -4.17 27.25
C MET A 1 -8.96 -2.73 27.70
N GLY A 2 -7.84 -2.06 28.00
CA GLY A 2 -7.85 -0.66 28.40
C GLY A 2 -8.37 0.24 27.28
N GLU A 3 -8.92 1.41 27.64
CA GLU A 3 -9.39 2.43 26.69
C GLU A 3 -8.35 2.75 25.57
N PRO A 4 -7.03 2.85 25.85
CA PRO A 4 -6.03 3.09 24.81
C PRO A 4 -5.97 2.01 23.72
N ALA A 5 -6.10 0.73 24.09
CA ALA A 5 -6.08 -0.40 23.16
C ALA A 5 -7.31 -0.37 22.23
N THR A 6 -8.49 -0.02 22.77
CA THR A 6 -9.71 0.10 21.96
C THR A 6 -9.63 1.23 20.93
N ARG A 7 -9.01 2.36 21.29
CA ARG A 7 -8.77 3.47 20.36
C ARG A 7 -7.74 3.10 19.29
N ALA A 8 -6.72 2.32 19.64
CA ALA A 8 -5.71 1.83 18.68
C ALA A 8 -6.32 0.87 17.67
N ASP A 9 -7.19 -0.04 18.09
CA ASP A 9 -7.92 -0.95 17.21
C ASP A 9 -8.85 -0.19 16.25
N ALA A 10 -9.57 0.82 16.76
CA ALA A 10 -10.41 1.68 15.92
C ALA A 10 -9.58 2.45 14.88
N PHE A 11 -8.42 2.99 15.30
CA PHE A 11 -7.49 3.66 14.41
C PHE A 11 -6.92 2.71 13.34
N LEU A 12 -6.52 1.49 13.71
CA LEU A 12 -6.04 0.48 12.77
C LEU A 12 -7.11 0.13 11.72
N ARG A 13 -8.38 -0.02 12.13
CA ARG A 13 -9.49 -0.26 11.20
C ARG A 13 -9.70 0.89 10.23
N ALA A 14 -9.73 2.13 10.73
CA ALA A 14 -9.87 3.32 9.89
C ALA A 14 -8.71 3.45 8.90
N ALA A 15 -7.47 3.26 9.37
CA ALA A 15 -6.27 3.27 8.53
C ALA A 15 -6.29 2.16 7.47
N THR A 16 -6.79 0.98 7.81
CA THR A 16 -6.96 -0.14 6.85
C THR A 16 -7.92 0.25 5.73
N ILE A 17 -9.06 0.86 6.05
CA ILE A 17 -10.03 1.31 5.05
C ILE A 17 -9.41 2.38 4.16
N ALA A 18 -8.75 3.38 4.74
CA ALA A 18 -8.08 4.43 3.99
C ALA A 18 -7.01 3.87 3.05
N PHE A 19 -6.20 2.91 3.50
CA PHE A 19 -5.19 2.25 2.67
C PHE A 19 -5.80 1.44 1.54
N VAL A 20 -6.83 0.62 1.80
CA VAL A 20 -7.50 -0.15 0.73
C VAL A 20 -8.10 0.77 -0.32
N ILE A 21 -8.68 1.90 0.07
CA ILE A 21 -9.18 2.91 -0.87
C ILE A 21 -8.02 3.54 -1.67
N GLY A 22 -6.97 3.99 -0.99
CA GLY A 22 -5.82 4.63 -1.65
C GLY A 22 -5.12 3.69 -2.65
N TRP A 23 -4.85 2.46 -2.24
CA TRP A 23 -4.29 1.43 -3.11
C TRP A 23 -5.24 1.07 -4.26
N GLY A 24 -6.55 1.00 -4.00
CA GLY A 24 -7.55 0.74 -5.03
C GLY A 24 -7.61 1.85 -6.09
N LEU A 25 -7.48 3.11 -5.69
CA LEU A 25 -7.40 4.24 -6.62
C LEU A 25 -6.16 4.16 -7.52
N ASP A 26 -5.02 3.79 -6.94
CA ASP A 26 -3.77 3.58 -7.69
C ASP A 26 -3.89 2.42 -8.69
N ALA A 27 -4.50 1.30 -8.27
CA ALA A 27 -4.83 0.21 -9.17
C ALA A 27 -5.79 0.62 -10.31
N ILE A 28 -6.78 1.48 -10.02
CA ILE A 28 -7.68 2.04 -11.04
C ILE A 28 -6.91 2.91 -12.04
N ASP A 29 -5.92 3.70 -11.60
CA ASP A 29 -5.07 4.45 -12.53
C ASP A 29 -4.27 3.52 -13.47
N HIS A 30 -3.74 2.41 -12.94
CA HIS A 30 -3.09 1.40 -13.79
C HIS A 30 -4.04 0.78 -14.80
N LEU A 31 -5.29 0.49 -14.42
CA LEU A 31 -6.31 0.02 -15.36
C LEU A 31 -6.64 1.07 -16.43
N ARG A 32 -6.74 2.35 -16.03
CA ARG A 32 -6.96 3.48 -16.94
C ARG A 32 -5.83 3.62 -17.97
N ARG A 33 -4.58 3.48 -17.54
CA ARG A 33 -3.38 3.56 -18.39
C ARG A 33 -3.17 2.30 -19.23
N GLY A 34 -3.84 1.21 -18.88
CA GLY A 34 -3.74 -0.09 -19.50
C GLY A 34 -2.55 -0.90 -18.97
N PHE A 35 -2.70 -2.23 -18.92
CA PHE A 35 -1.66 -3.13 -18.38
C PHE A 35 -0.33 -3.08 -19.14
N ALA A 36 -0.31 -2.62 -20.39
CA ALA A 36 0.91 -2.44 -21.16
C ALA A 36 1.73 -1.21 -20.75
N ALA A 37 1.17 -0.31 -19.92
CA ALA A 37 1.90 0.85 -19.39
C ALA A 37 3.00 0.46 -18.40
N ALA A 38 2.92 -0.74 -17.82
CA ALA A 38 3.88 -1.29 -16.88
C ALA A 38 4.48 -2.61 -17.41
N PRO A 39 5.73 -2.96 -17.03
CA PRO A 39 6.30 -4.27 -17.34
C PRO A 39 5.48 -5.41 -16.73
N LEU A 40 5.39 -6.55 -17.43
CA LEU A 40 4.66 -7.72 -16.95
C LEU A 40 5.14 -8.23 -15.58
N THR A 41 6.45 -8.16 -15.32
CA THR A 41 7.03 -8.54 -14.02
C THR A 41 6.49 -7.66 -12.89
N LEU A 42 6.34 -6.35 -13.12
CA LEU A 42 5.74 -5.45 -12.13
C LEU A 42 4.27 -5.81 -11.88
N THR A 43 3.51 -6.20 -12.90
CA THR A 43 2.13 -6.70 -12.73
C THR A 43 2.08 -7.92 -11.81
N TYR A 44 3.00 -8.89 -11.95
CA TYR A 44 3.05 -10.05 -11.05
C TYR A 44 3.47 -9.69 -9.62
N LEU A 45 4.41 -8.76 -9.47
CA LEU A 45 4.79 -8.23 -8.15
C LEU A 45 3.62 -7.52 -7.48
N ALA A 46 2.88 -6.69 -8.23
CA ALA A 46 1.69 -6.00 -7.75
C ALA A 46 0.58 -6.98 -7.36
N ALA A 47 0.35 -8.03 -8.15
CA ALA A 47 -0.62 -9.08 -7.82
C ALA A 47 -0.23 -9.85 -6.55
N THR A 48 1.05 -10.20 -6.40
CA THR A 48 1.57 -10.84 -5.18
C THR A 48 1.37 -9.94 -3.98
N HIS A 49 1.66 -8.65 -4.13
CA HIS A 49 1.45 -7.67 -3.07
C HIS A 49 -0.03 -7.49 -2.71
N ALA A 50 -0.94 -7.48 -3.70
CA ALA A 50 -2.38 -7.44 -3.46
C ALA A 50 -2.87 -8.63 -2.62
N VAL A 51 -2.31 -9.82 -2.84
CA VAL A 51 -2.59 -11.01 -2.01
C VAL A 51 -2.12 -10.79 -0.57
N LEU A 52 -0.93 -10.23 -0.35
CA LEU A 52 -0.43 -9.91 0.99
C LEU A 52 -1.31 -8.89 1.71
N ILE A 53 -1.77 -7.85 1.00
CA ILE A 53 -2.73 -6.87 1.51
C ILE A 53 -4.03 -7.57 1.91
N ALA A 54 -4.58 -8.41 1.05
CA ALA A 54 -5.82 -9.14 1.33
C ALA A 54 -5.69 -10.07 2.55
N VAL A 55 -4.54 -10.73 2.72
CA VAL A 55 -4.25 -11.55 3.91
C VAL A 55 -4.22 -10.68 5.17
N ALA A 56 -3.49 -9.56 5.17
CA ALA A 56 -3.40 -8.66 6.31
C ALA A 56 -4.79 -8.08 6.69
N VAL A 57 -5.57 -7.62 5.70
CA VAL A 57 -6.95 -7.16 5.91
C VAL A 57 -7.82 -8.28 6.50
N THR A 58 -7.71 -9.50 5.98
CA THR A 58 -8.44 -10.66 6.50
C THR A 58 -8.05 -10.95 7.95
N MET A 59 -6.77 -10.84 8.30
CA MET A 59 -6.30 -11.02 9.67
C MET A 59 -6.91 -9.98 10.61
N ILE A 60 -6.99 -8.71 10.21
CA ILE A 60 -7.65 -7.63 10.97
C ILE A 60 -9.13 -7.93 11.17
N LEU A 61 -9.85 -8.27 10.10
CA LEU A 61 -11.28 -8.58 10.14
C LEU A 61 -11.60 -9.82 10.98
N ARG A 62 -10.68 -10.78 11.02
CA ARG A 62 -10.78 -12.01 11.82
C ARG A 62 -10.20 -11.85 13.24
N HIS A 63 -9.83 -10.63 13.65
CA HIS A 63 -9.26 -10.34 14.96
C HIS A 63 -8.08 -11.25 15.33
N ARG A 64 -7.22 -11.56 14.34
CA ARG A 64 -6.05 -12.42 14.58
C ARG A 64 -5.03 -11.66 15.41
N ARG A 65 -4.43 -12.35 16.40
CA ARG A 65 -3.40 -11.76 17.27
C ARG A 65 -2.26 -11.07 16.50
N HIS A 66 -1.87 -11.68 15.37
CA HIS A 66 -0.73 -11.25 14.55
C HIS A 66 -1.10 -10.22 13.46
N ALA A 67 -2.32 -9.68 13.49
CA ALA A 67 -2.76 -8.72 12.48
C ALA A 67 -1.95 -7.41 12.50
N PRO A 68 -1.60 -6.82 13.67
CA PRO A 68 -0.76 -5.63 13.71
C PRO A 68 0.64 -5.86 13.11
N GLU A 69 1.28 -7.00 13.38
CA GLU A 69 2.57 -7.39 12.81
C GLU A 69 2.49 -7.45 11.26
N ALA A 70 1.46 -8.11 10.73
CA ALA A 70 1.23 -8.19 9.29
C ALA A 70 1.04 -6.79 8.66
N THR A 71 0.31 -5.89 9.32
CA THR A 71 0.07 -4.52 8.82
C THR A 71 1.34 -3.67 8.80
N VAL A 72 2.23 -3.82 9.78
CA VAL A 72 3.54 -3.14 9.78
C VAL A 72 4.38 -3.62 8.61
N ILE A 73 4.47 -4.94 8.40
CA ILE A 73 5.29 -5.53 7.33
C ILE A 73 4.75 -5.11 5.96
N VAL A 74 3.46 -5.35 5.70
CA VAL A 74 2.85 -5.09 4.38
C VAL A 74 2.74 -3.58 4.13
N GLY A 75 2.37 -2.78 5.14
CA GLY A 75 2.32 -1.33 5.01
C GLY A 75 3.70 -0.72 4.73
N SER A 76 4.75 -1.17 5.42
CA SER A 76 6.12 -0.69 5.15
C SER A 76 6.61 -1.12 3.76
N ALA A 77 6.32 -2.37 3.36
CA ALA A 77 6.61 -2.86 2.02
C ALA A 77 5.86 -2.05 0.94
N SER A 78 4.62 -1.62 1.22
CA SER A 78 3.84 -0.75 0.34
C SER A 78 4.50 0.60 0.15
N VAL A 79 4.93 1.26 1.25
CA VAL A 79 5.60 2.57 1.19
C VAL A 79 6.88 2.50 0.35
N LEU A 80 7.74 1.51 0.64
CA LEU A 80 9.01 1.33 -0.06
C LEU A 80 8.80 0.92 -1.51
N GLY A 81 7.88 -0.01 -1.76
CA GLY A 81 7.56 -0.52 -3.09
C GLY A 81 6.99 0.57 -3.99
N LEU A 82 5.94 1.26 -3.56
CA LEU A 82 5.32 2.36 -4.33
C LEU A 82 6.31 3.50 -4.56
N GLY A 83 7.09 3.87 -3.53
CA GLY A 83 8.13 4.88 -3.66
C GLY A 83 9.20 4.49 -4.69
N TYR A 84 9.69 3.25 -4.64
CA TYR A 84 10.68 2.76 -5.59
C TYR A 84 10.12 2.64 -7.02
N VAL A 85 8.92 2.11 -7.17
CA VAL A 85 8.28 1.87 -8.47
C VAL A 85 8.01 3.19 -9.19
N HIS A 86 7.52 4.21 -8.50
CA HIS A 86 7.03 5.44 -9.13
C HIS A 86 7.93 6.66 -8.96
N LEU A 87 8.56 6.84 -7.79
CA LEU A 87 9.26 8.09 -7.43
C LEU A 87 10.76 8.05 -7.71
N MET A 88 11.33 6.88 -7.94
CA MET A 88 12.76 6.75 -8.28
C MET A 88 13.00 6.83 -9.79
N PRO A 89 14.17 7.34 -10.22
CA PRO A 89 14.64 7.13 -11.57
C PRO A 89 14.64 5.64 -11.96
N SER A 90 14.53 5.36 -13.26
CA SER A 90 14.53 3.99 -13.76
C SER A 90 15.92 3.37 -13.65
N TYR A 91 16.18 2.68 -12.54
CA TYR A 91 17.40 1.90 -12.30
C TYR A 91 17.21 0.42 -12.69
N TRP A 92 16.01 -0.11 -12.50
CA TRP A 92 15.63 -1.47 -12.89
C TRP A 92 14.28 -1.46 -13.61
N PRO A 93 14.28 -1.13 -14.92
CA PRO A 93 13.05 -0.88 -15.67
C PRO A 93 12.05 -2.04 -15.69
N SER A 94 12.48 -3.29 -15.51
CA SER A 94 11.57 -4.44 -15.51
C SER A 94 10.68 -4.52 -14.27
N VAL A 95 10.96 -3.76 -13.21
CA VAL A 95 10.18 -3.74 -11.96
C VAL A 95 9.74 -2.33 -11.54
N GLN A 96 9.82 -1.36 -12.46
CA GLN A 96 9.45 0.03 -12.19
C GLN A 96 8.42 0.53 -13.21
N ASP A 97 7.57 1.46 -12.77
CA ASP A 97 6.71 2.30 -13.58
C ASP A 97 6.96 3.74 -13.14
N SER A 98 8.18 4.21 -13.43
CA SER A 98 8.70 5.47 -12.93
C SER A 98 7.91 6.64 -13.53
N PHE A 99 7.50 7.57 -12.67
CA PHE A 99 6.85 8.82 -13.09
C PHE A 99 7.86 9.94 -13.29
N VAL A 100 9.12 9.73 -12.89
CA VAL A 100 10.21 10.72 -12.98
C VAL A 100 11.20 10.39 -14.10
N SER A 101 11.22 9.16 -14.59
CA SER A 101 12.01 8.71 -15.75
C SER A 101 11.13 8.15 -16.86
N GLY A 102 11.56 8.25 -18.12
CA GLY A 102 10.81 7.70 -19.24
C GLY A 102 10.57 6.19 -19.13
N PRO A 103 9.53 5.64 -19.79
CA PRO A 103 8.70 6.30 -20.80
C PRO A 103 7.50 7.09 -20.25
N ARG A 104 7.08 6.90 -18.98
CA ARG A 104 5.92 7.57 -18.34
C ARG A 104 4.62 7.44 -19.14
N VAL A 105 4.33 6.23 -19.63
CA VAL A 105 3.19 5.96 -20.51
C VAL A 105 1.88 6.37 -19.82
N ASP A 106 1.20 7.37 -20.37
CA ASP A 106 -0.09 7.90 -19.92
C ASP A 106 -0.17 8.32 -18.43
N VAL A 107 0.96 8.68 -17.83
CA VAL A 107 1.01 9.27 -16.48
C VAL A 107 0.35 10.65 -16.52
N THR A 108 -0.65 10.88 -15.66
CA THR A 108 -1.38 12.16 -15.58
C THR A 108 -1.39 12.71 -14.16
N TRP A 109 -2.01 13.87 -13.94
CA TRP A 109 -2.23 14.39 -12.58
C TRP A 109 -2.98 13.39 -11.69
N PHE A 110 -3.89 12.59 -12.27
CA PHE A 110 -4.62 11.56 -11.53
C PHE A 110 -3.68 10.50 -10.99
N SER A 111 -2.75 9.99 -11.83
CA SER A 111 -1.69 9.06 -11.44
C SER A 111 -0.88 9.58 -10.25
N TRP A 112 -0.47 10.85 -10.29
CA TRP A 112 0.29 11.46 -9.19
C TRP A 112 -0.52 11.52 -7.90
N VAL A 113 -1.79 11.94 -7.97
CA VAL A 113 -2.66 12.05 -6.79
C VAL A 113 -2.93 10.67 -6.18
N THR A 114 -3.29 9.67 -6.98
CA THR A 114 -3.61 8.32 -6.47
C THR A 114 -2.39 7.65 -5.86
N MET A 115 -1.22 7.75 -6.51
CA MET A 115 0.03 7.20 -6.00
C MET A 115 0.43 7.88 -4.67
N LEU A 116 0.35 9.20 -4.56
CA LEU A 116 0.68 9.91 -3.30
C LEU A 116 -0.29 9.57 -2.17
N ILE A 117 -1.59 9.47 -2.47
CA ILE A 117 -2.60 9.02 -1.50
C ILE A 117 -2.32 7.59 -1.04
N SER A 118 -1.99 6.69 -1.97
CA SER A 118 -1.65 5.30 -1.66
C SER A 118 -0.42 5.21 -0.73
N ILE A 119 0.65 5.96 -1.02
CA ILE A 119 1.85 6.02 -0.16
C ILE A 119 1.51 6.60 1.22
N ALA A 120 0.80 7.72 1.28
CA ALA A 120 0.44 8.34 2.56
C ALA A 120 -0.45 7.42 3.40
N ALA A 121 -1.43 6.76 2.79
CA ALA A 121 -2.29 5.79 3.47
C ALA A 121 -1.51 4.56 3.94
N ALA A 122 -0.52 4.09 3.16
CA ALA A 122 0.37 3.01 3.56
C ALA A 122 1.22 3.37 4.80
N VAL A 123 1.76 4.60 4.85
CA VAL A 123 2.47 5.12 6.04
C VAL A 123 1.55 5.11 7.25
N VAL A 124 0.34 5.65 7.11
CA VAL A 124 -0.64 5.71 8.21
C VAL A 124 -1.04 4.30 8.66
N TRP A 125 -1.20 3.36 7.73
CA TRP A 125 -1.56 1.97 8.03
C TRP A 125 -0.44 1.21 8.75
N ALA A 126 0.80 1.34 8.29
CA ALA A 126 1.98 0.80 8.98
C ALA A 126 2.10 1.39 10.40
N HIS A 127 1.94 2.71 10.53
CA HIS A 127 1.98 3.39 11.83
C HIS A 127 0.87 2.92 12.77
N ALA A 128 -0.36 2.75 12.27
CA ALA A 128 -1.47 2.22 13.06
C ALA A 128 -1.18 0.79 13.55
N GLY A 129 -0.58 -0.05 12.70
CA GLY A 129 -0.07 -1.36 13.09
C GLY A 129 0.96 -1.28 14.22
N SER A 130 1.96 -0.41 14.09
CA SER A 130 2.99 -0.21 15.12
C SER A 130 2.38 0.26 16.45
N ARG A 131 1.41 1.18 16.42
CA ARG A 131 0.71 1.63 17.63
C ARG A 131 -0.10 0.52 18.29
N ALA A 132 -0.78 -0.30 17.49
CA ALA A 132 -1.54 -1.44 18.01
C ALA A 132 -0.61 -2.50 18.63
N LEU A 133 0.60 -2.70 18.10
CA LEU A 133 1.62 -3.57 18.71
C LEU A 133 2.08 -3.04 20.07
N ILE A 134 2.50 -1.78 20.13
CA ILE A 134 3.05 -1.17 21.35
C ILE A 134 2.03 -1.16 22.49
N LEU A 135 0.75 -0.99 22.19
CA LEU A 135 -0.34 -0.91 23.18
C LEU A 135 -0.95 -2.28 23.52
N ARG A 136 -0.49 -3.37 22.87
CA ARG A 136 -0.88 -4.75 23.19
C ARG A 136 -0.04 -5.31 24.34
N ASP A 137 1.20 -4.83 24.50
CA ASP A 137 2.14 -5.18 25.55
C ASP A 137 1.94 -4.28 26.79
#